data_AF-A0A5C5S545-F1
#
_entry.id   AF-A0A5C5S545-F1
#
_cell.length_a   1.000
_cell.length_b   1.000
_cell.length_c   1.000
_cell.angle_alpha   90.00
_cell.angle_beta   90.00
_cell.angle_gamma   90.00
#
_symmetry.space_group_name_H-M   'P 1'
#
loop_
_entity.id
_entity.type
_entity.pdbx_description
1 polymer ?
#
loop_
_entity_poly.entity_id
_entity_poly.type
_entity_poly.pdbx_seq_one_letter_code
_entity_poly.pdbx_strand_id
1 'polypeptide(L)'
;MNSPRTRPVGCLVSVVAGTAVLAVLAFVVASCATFGDEKPRELDAKGLRKTVREWTGASLPESLTVIRASRTDAFMDPYMSAVFEAPTAGVDDFVGTLGARRLREFAPDCSTPVGAPVFTELPGSERTFDAGPQPWFANMQGQYEGDYSVIRPVESGVLERCRNIVTVFARPTSPFVDMAIQKKDDGTSRVVLAVTYT
;
A
#
# COMPACT_ATOMS: atom_id res chain seq x y z
N MET A 1 -69.93 -20.88 44.75
CA MET A 1 -69.17 -21.77 43.84
C MET A 1 -69.14 -21.13 42.46
N ASN A 2 -67.97 -21.20 41.81
CA ASN A 2 -67.63 -20.82 40.42
C ASN A 2 -67.24 -19.36 40.13
N SER A 3 -65.95 -19.05 40.33
CA SER A 3 -65.24 -18.00 39.61
C SER A 3 -64.72 -18.54 38.26
N PRO A 4 -64.90 -17.82 37.12
CA PRO A 4 -64.14 -18.10 35.91
C PRO A 4 -62.81 -17.33 35.92
N ARG A 5 -61.71 -18.08 35.80
CA ARG A 5 -60.37 -17.57 35.47
C ARG A 5 -60.30 -17.25 33.98
N THR A 6 -59.91 -16.03 33.62
CA THR A 6 -59.42 -15.70 32.27
C THR A 6 -57.91 -15.44 32.32
N ARG A 7 -57.21 -16.06 31.37
CA ARG A 7 -55.75 -16.23 31.24
C ARG A 7 -55.02 -14.91 30.91
N PRO A 8 -53.73 -14.77 31.25
CA PRO A 8 -52.93 -13.61 30.83
C PRO A 8 -52.60 -13.69 29.33
N VAL A 9 -52.79 -12.56 28.65
CA VAL A 9 -52.29 -12.28 27.30
C VAL A 9 -50.79 -12.05 27.41
N GLY A 10 -50.01 -13.12 27.24
CA GLY A 10 -48.55 -13.06 27.32
C GLY A 10 -47.94 -14.06 26.34
N CYS A 11 -48.02 -13.79 25.04
CA CYS A 11 -47.32 -14.60 24.03
C CYS A 11 -47.15 -13.92 22.65
N LEU A 12 -47.18 -12.58 22.58
CA LEU A 12 -46.94 -11.87 21.30
C LEU A 12 -45.73 -10.94 21.30
N VAL A 13 -45.08 -10.71 22.45
CA VAL A 13 -43.92 -9.79 22.55
C VAL A 13 -42.60 -10.48 22.19
N SER A 14 -42.49 -11.81 22.29
CA SER A 14 -41.22 -12.52 22.06
C SER A 14 -40.89 -12.81 20.59
N VAL A 15 -41.88 -12.86 19.69
CA VAL A 15 -41.63 -13.18 18.27
C VAL A 15 -41.07 -11.98 17.51
N VAL A 16 -41.53 -10.76 17.83
CA VAL A 16 -41.09 -9.52 17.17
C VAL A 16 -39.67 -9.13 17.56
N ALA A 17 -39.27 -9.40 18.81
CA ALA A 17 -37.90 -9.18 19.25
C ALA A 17 -36.91 -10.15 18.59
N GLY A 18 -37.31 -11.41 18.40
CA GLY A 18 -36.47 -12.42 17.73
C GLY A 18 -36.22 -12.11 16.25
N THR A 19 -37.23 -11.63 15.52
CA THR A 19 -37.09 -11.24 14.11
C THR A 19 -36.28 -9.97 13.93
N ALA A 20 -36.41 -8.99 14.83
CA ALA A 20 -35.58 -7.78 14.81
C ALA A 20 -34.09 -8.10 15.07
N VAL A 21 -33.80 -8.96 16.04
CA VAL A 21 -32.41 -9.39 16.34
C VAL A 21 -31.83 -10.21 15.18
N LEU A 22 -32.61 -11.09 14.55
CA LEU A 22 -32.21 -11.83 13.34
C LEU A 22 -31.98 -10.89 12.14
N ALA A 23 -32.80 -9.86 11.97
CA ALA A 23 -32.62 -8.87 10.91
C ALA A 23 -31.35 -8.03 11.12
N VAL A 24 -31.05 -7.64 12.38
CA VAL A 24 -29.80 -6.94 12.72
C VAL A 24 -28.59 -7.86 12.52
N LEU A 25 -28.64 -9.12 12.96
CA LEU A 25 -27.57 -10.09 12.73
C LEU A 25 -27.36 -10.38 11.24
N ALA A 26 -28.45 -10.54 10.47
CA ALA A 26 -28.37 -10.73 9.02
C ALA A 26 -27.81 -9.48 8.33
N PHE A 27 -28.18 -8.28 8.78
CA PHE A 27 -27.62 -7.03 8.25
C PHE A 27 -26.14 -6.88 8.61
N VAL A 28 -25.73 -7.22 9.83
CA VAL A 28 -24.32 -7.19 10.26
C VAL A 28 -23.49 -8.23 9.51
N VAL A 29 -23.98 -9.46 9.35
CA VAL A 29 -23.28 -10.52 8.60
C VAL A 29 -23.24 -10.20 7.11
N ALA A 30 -24.33 -9.70 6.52
CA ALA A 30 -24.34 -9.25 5.14
C ALA A 30 -23.41 -8.05 4.93
N SER A 31 -23.34 -7.12 5.89
CA SER A 31 -22.38 -6.02 5.89
C SER A 31 -20.95 -6.55 5.99
N CYS A 32 -20.64 -7.48 6.90
CA CYS A 32 -19.32 -8.11 6.97
C CYS A 32 -18.95 -8.87 5.69
N ALA A 33 -19.93 -9.46 4.99
CA ALA A 33 -19.72 -10.12 3.70
C ALA A 33 -19.60 -9.13 2.53
N THR A 34 -20.18 -7.92 2.61
CA THR A 34 -20.03 -6.89 1.57
C THR A 34 -18.80 -6.00 1.79
N PHE A 35 -18.39 -5.77 3.03
CA PHE A 35 -17.18 -5.02 3.38
C PHE A 35 -15.91 -5.90 3.46
N GLY A 36 -16.05 -7.22 3.55
CA GLY A 36 -14.92 -8.15 3.67
C GLY A 36 -14.38 -8.70 2.34
N ASP A 37 -14.99 -8.34 1.21
CA ASP A 37 -14.78 -9.00 -0.09
C ASP A 37 -14.22 -8.04 -1.17
N GLU A 38 -13.56 -6.97 -0.75
CA GLU A 38 -12.81 -6.13 -1.67
C GLU A 38 -11.55 -6.85 -2.16
N LYS A 39 -11.74 -7.72 -3.14
CA LYS A 39 -10.65 -8.42 -3.79
C LYS A 39 -9.76 -7.40 -4.51
N PRO A 40 -8.42 -7.49 -4.37
CA PRO A 40 -7.52 -6.65 -5.13
C PRO A 40 -7.80 -6.80 -6.62
N ARG A 41 -8.05 -5.69 -7.30
CA ARG A 41 -8.20 -5.63 -8.75
C ARG A 41 -6.82 -5.60 -9.38
N GLU A 42 -6.51 -6.59 -10.20
CA GLU A 42 -5.27 -6.59 -10.97
C GLU A 42 -5.24 -5.43 -11.97
N LEU A 43 -4.06 -4.84 -12.14
CA LEU A 43 -3.83 -3.73 -13.03
C LEU A 43 -2.84 -4.12 -14.14
N ASP A 44 -3.20 -3.83 -15.37
CA ASP A 44 -2.25 -3.82 -16.49
C ASP A 44 -1.44 -2.51 -16.49
N ALA A 45 -0.52 -2.34 -17.45
CA ALA A 45 0.30 -1.14 -17.56
C ALA A 45 -0.52 0.15 -17.68
N LYS A 46 -1.63 0.11 -18.42
CA LYS A 46 -2.52 1.27 -18.62
C LYS A 46 -3.26 1.62 -17.33
N GLY A 47 -3.80 0.62 -16.63
CA GLY A 47 -4.50 0.75 -15.36
C GLY A 47 -3.59 1.24 -14.23
N LEU A 48 -2.34 0.75 -14.20
CA LEU A 48 -1.31 1.21 -13.29
C LEU A 48 -0.98 2.69 -13.52
N ARG A 49 -0.65 3.07 -14.76
CA ARG A 49 -0.36 4.47 -15.12
C ARG A 49 -1.53 5.39 -14.78
N LYS A 50 -2.75 4.99 -15.15
CA LYS A 50 -3.97 5.75 -14.85
C LYS A 50 -4.14 5.95 -13.35
N THR A 51 -4.03 4.88 -12.55
CA THR A 51 -4.19 4.96 -11.09
C THR A 51 -3.12 5.87 -10.47
N VAL A 52 -1.85 5.70 -10.83
CA VAL A 52 -0.78 6.57 -10.32
C VAL A 52 -1.04 8.02 -10.71
N ARG A 53 -1.44 8.30 -11.95
CA ARG A 53 -1.73 9.67 -12.37
C ARG A 53 -2.93 10.28 -11.63
N GLU A 54 -4.01 9.52 -11.46
CA GLU A 54 -5.20 9.95 -10.72
C GLU A 54 -4.87 10.26 -9.26
N TRP A 55 -4.08 9.40 -8.63
CA TRP A 55 -3.80 9.46 -7.20
C TRP A 55 -2.73 10.50 -6.89
N THR A 56 -1.66 10.47 -7.68
CA THR A 56 -0.44 11.22 -7.37
C THR A 56 -0.29 12.50 -8.20
N GLY A 57 -0.97 12.62 -9.34
CA GLY A 57 -0.68 13.63 -10.35
C GLY A 57 0.62 13.38 -11.14
N ALA A 58 1.45 12.42 -10.71
CA ALA A 58 2.70 12.06 -11.35
C ALA A 58 2.48 11.06 -12.50
N SER A 59 3.42 11.02 -13.44
CA SER A 59 3.35 10.16 -14.62
C SER A 59 4.42 9.09 -14.56
N LEU A 60 3.99 7.83 -14.52
CA LEU A 60 4.87 6.69 -14.74
C LEU A 60 5.36 6.65 -16.20
N PRO A 61 6.50 5.98 -16.48
CA PRO A 61 7.04 5.82 -17.83
C PRO A 61 6.04 5.16 -18.79
N GLU A 62 6.00 5.61 -20.05
CA GLU A 62 5.19 4.98 -21.09
C GLU A 62 5.70 3.56 -21.42
N SER A 63 7.03 3.41 -21.50
CA SER A 63 7.71 2.13 -21.61
C SER A 63 7.88 1.52 -20.21
N LEU A 64 6.90 0.74 -19.78
CA LEU A 64 7.04 -0.12 -18.60
C LEU A 64 6.46 -1.51 -18.86
N THR A 65 7.00 -2.50 -18.18
CA THR A 65 6.53 -3.89 -18.17
C THR A 65 6.08 -4.22 -16.76
N VAL A 66 4.77 -4.42 -16.58
CA VAL A 66 4.21 -4.83 -15.28
C VAL A 66 4.53 -6.30 -15.04
N ILE A 67 5.13 -6.60 -13.89
CA ILE A 67 5.35 -7.97 -13.39
C ILE A 67 4.13 -8.39 -12.57
N ARG A 68 3.68 -7.52 -11.66
CA ARG A 68 2.42 -7.65 -10.92
C ARG A 68 1.95 -6.27 -10.52
N ALA A 69 0.66 -6.00 -10.56
CA ALA A 69 0.10 -4.79 -9.99
C ALA A 69 -1.34 -5.05 -9.56
N SER A 70 -1.72 -4.49 -8.42
CA SER A 70 -3.05 -4.62 -7.88
C SER A 70 -3.47 -3.35 -7.16
N ARG A 71 -4.77 -3.13 -7.11
CA ARG A 71 -5.40 -2.04 -6.37
C ARG A 71 -6.55 -2.58 -5.53
N THR A 72 -6.60 -2.17 -4.28
CA THR A 72 -7.72 -2.38 -3.38
C THR A 72 -8.41 -1.02 -3.18
N ASP A 73 -9.73 -0.99 -3.36
CA ASP A 73 -10.54 0.23 -3.34
C ASP A 73 -11.23 0.43 -1.98
N ALA A 74 -10.50 0.15 -0.89
CA ALA A 74 -11.05 0.13 0.46
C ALA A 74 -11.63 1.49 0.82
N PHE A 75 -12.82 1.47 1.45
CA PHE A 75 -13.57 2.67 1.80
C PHE A 75 -12.75 3.72 2.58
N MET A 76 -11.84 3.28 3.45
CA MET A 76 -10.97 4.16 4.25
C MET A 76 -9.55 4.26 3.71
N ASP A 77 -8.98 3.14 3.25
CA ASP A 77 -7.55 3.04 2.92
C ASP A 77 -7.31 2.45 1.52
N PRO A 78 -7.65 3.18 0.43
CA PRO A 78 -7.34 2.74 -0.92
C PRO A 78 -5.85 2.47 -1.05
N TYR A 79 -5.50 1.30 -1.54
CA TYR A 79 -4.11 0.85 -1.66
C TYR A 79 -3.82 0.36 -3.06
N MET A 80 -2.63 0.64 -3.57
CA MET A 80 -2.15 0.12 -4.84
C MET A 80 -0.71 -0.33 -4.66
N SER A 81 -0.42 -1.55 -5.11
CA SER A 81 0.93 -2.11 -5.16
C SER A 81 1.29 -2.47 -6.59
N ALA A 82 2.54 -2.26 -6.95
CA ALA A 82 3.05 -2.68 -8.25
C ALA A 82 4.51 -3.11 -8.17
N VAL A 83 4.85 -4.08 -9.00
CA VAL A 83 6.21 -4.42 -9.40
C VAL A 83 6.26 -4.32 -10.90
N PHE A 84 7.18 -3.51 -11.41
CA PHE A 84 7.36 -3.32 -12.84
C PHE A 84 8.82 -3.05 -13.17
N GLU A 85 9.13 -3.16 -14.46
CA GLU A 85 10.42 -2.77 -15.03
C GLU A 85 10.20 -1.60 -15.98
N ALA A 86 11.11 -0.65 -15.98
CA ALA A 86 11.09 0.49 -16.89
C ALA A 86 12.51 1.01 -17.14
N PRO A 87 12.76 1.78 -18.21
CA PRO A 87 14.03 2.47 -18.40
C PRO A 87 14.36 3.34 -17.18
N THR A 88 15.60 3.27 -16.71
CA THR A 88 16.04 3.98 -15.50
C THR A 88 15.81 5.48 -15.60
N ALA A 89 16.07 6.08 -16.77
CA ALA A 89 15.80 7.49 -17.00
C ALA A 89 14.32 7.85 -16.79
N GLY A 90 13.39 7.02 -17.26
CA GLY A 90 11.97 7.23 -17.04
C GLY A 90 11.56 7.10 -15.57
N VAL A 91 12.20 6.18 -14.83
CA VAL A 91 11.97 6.05 -13.38
C VAL A 91 12.51 7.28 -12.64
N ASP A 92 13.71 7.76 -13.00
CA ASP A 92 14.31 8.97 -12.43
C ASP A 92 13.43 10.20 -12.73
N ASP A 93 12.88 10.33 -13.95
CA ASP A 93 11.93 11.37 -14.33
C ASP A 93 10.64 11.29 -13.49
N PHE A 94 10.05 10.10 -13.37
CA PHE A 94 8.86 9.88 -12.54
C PHE A 94 9.10 10.32 -11.09
N VAL A 95 10.22 9.90 -10.49
CA VAL A 95 10.61 10.33 -9.13
C VAL A 95 10.76 11.85 -9.06
N GLY A 96 11.31 12.48 -10.12
CA GLY A 96 11.41 13.93 -10.26
C GLY A 96 10.06 14.66 -10.26
N THR A 97 8.98 14.01 -10.71
CA THR A 97 7.62 14.56 -10.72
C THR A 97 6.83 14.32 -9.44
N LEU A 98 7.32 13.46 -8.54
CA LEU A 98 6.76 13.36 -7.20
C LEU A 98 7.03 14.69 -6.48
N GLY A 99 6.07 15.16 -5.67
CA GLY A 99 6.24 16.40 -4.90
C GLY A 99 7.31 16.27 -3.82
N ALA A 100 7.02 16.77 -2.60
CA ALA A 100 7.93 16.61 -1.48
C ALA A 100 8.29 15.13 -1.25
N ARG A 101 9.59 14.83 -1.24
CA ARG A 101 10.11 13.46 -1.28
C ARG A 101 11.48 13.36 -0.63
N ARG A 102 11.80 12.16 -0.15
CA ARG A 102 13.07 11.78 0.43
C ARG A 102 13.58 10.51 -0.24
N LEU A 103 14.85 10.53 -0.64
CA LEU A 103 15.54 9.43 -1.26
C LEU A 103 16.66 8.96 -0.34
N ARG A 104 16.83 7.64 -0.18
CA ARG A 104 17.94 7.02 0.56
C ARG A 104 18.49 5.87 -0.26
N GLU A 105 19.81 5.66 -0.23
CA GLU A 105 20.43 4.55 -0.93
C GLU A 105 21.00 3.54 0.05
N PHE A 106 20.77 2.26 -0.21
CA PHE A 106 21.21 1.16 0.62
C PHE A 106 22.13 0.24 -0.17
N ALA A 107 23.29 -0.07 0.42
CA ALA A 107 24.19 -1.10 -0.08
C ALA A 107 23.90 -2.45 0.60
N PRO A 108 23.84 -3.54 -0.17
CA PRO A 108 23.69 -4.87 0.40
C PRO A 108 25.00 -5.35 1.03
N ASP A 109 24.89 -6.13 2.11
CA ASP A 109 25.96 -7.01 2.55
C ASP A 109 25.80 -8.39 1.89
N CYS A 110 26.71 -8.66 0.95
CA CYS A 110 26.75 -9.90 0.18
C CYS A 110 27.73 -10.94 0.72
N SER A 111 28.33 -10.69 1.88
CA SER A 111 29.25 -11.64 2.52
C SER A 111 28.55 -12.94 2.92
N THR A 112 27.25 -12.87 3.23
CA THR A 112 26.45 -14.01 3.67
C THR A 112 25.29 -14.25 2.70
N PRO A 113 25.38 -15.26 1.81
CA PRO A 113 24.36 -15.51 0.78
C PRO A 113 23.09 -16.18 1.34
N VAL A 114 23.12 -16.66 2.59
CA VAL A 114 22.01 -17.37 3.24
C VAL A 114 21.53 -16.57 4.47
N GLY A 115 20.24 -16.64 4.77
CA GLY A 115 19.62 -15.92 5.90
C GLY A 115 18.98 -14.59 5.50
N ALA A 116 18.62 -13.77 6.49
CA ALA A 116 18.01 -12.47 6.24
C ALA A 116 18.97 -11.59 5.42
N PRO A 117 18.48 -10.83 4.42
CA PRO A 117 19.31 -9.89 3.71
C PRO A 117 19.64 -8.70 4.62
N VAL A 118 20.89 -8.26 4.57
CA VAL A 118 21.38 -7.13 5.35
C VAL A 118 21.67 -5.98 4.40
N PHE A 119 21.16 -4.81 4.73
CA PHE A 119 21.34 -3.58 3.97
C PHE A 119 21.80 -2.48 4.92
N THR A 120 22.81 -1.73 4.47
CA THR A 120 23.31 -0.56 5.19
C THR A 120 23.06 0.67 4.35
N GLU A 121 22.45 1.69 4.95
CA GLU A 121 22.32 2.99 4.28
C GLU A 121 23.69 3.57 3.97
N LEU A 122 23.88 4.02 2.73
CA LEU A 122 25.10 4.68 2.32
C LEU A 122 25.20 6.05 3.01
N PRO A 123 26.28 6.33 3.76
CA PRO A 123 26.47 7.62 4.41
C PRO A 123 26.36 8.79 3.42
N GLY A 124 25.56 9.79 3.76
CA GLY A 124 25.35 10.98 2.93
C GLY A 124 24.47 10.76 1.68
N SER A 125 23.86 9.58 1.51
CA SER A 125 22.97 9.30 0.38
C SER A 125 21.58 9.92 0.54
N GLU A 126 21.17 10.28 1.77
CA GLU A 126 19.88 10.88 2.02
C GLU A 126 19.76 12.22 1.29
N ARG A 127 18.72 12.35 0.48
CA ARG A 127 18.39 13.58 -0.24
C ARG A 127 16.92 13.90 -0.05
N THR A 128 16.64 15.10 0.43
CA THR A 128 15.28 15.60 0.62
C THR A 128 15.01 16.72 -0.40
N PHE A 129 13.85 16.67 -1.05
CA PHE A 129 13.43 17.60 -2.08
C PHE A 129 12.09 18.22 -1.72
N ASP A 130 11.91 19.48 -2.10
CA ASP A 130 10.66 20.24 -1.94
C ASP A 130 10.06 20.17 -0.53
N ALA A 131 10.94 20.16 0.48
CA ALA A 131 10.57 20.37 1.87
C ALA A 131 10.18 21.83 2.06
N GLY A 132 8.95 22.19 1.67
CA GLY A 132 8.32 23.41 2.20
C GLY A 132 8.34 23.40 3.74
N PRO A 133 7.89 24.46 4.42
CA PRO A 133 7.81 24.52 5.88
C PRO A 133 6.75 23.53 6.38
N GLN A 134 7.12 22.26 6.40
CA GLN A 134 6.31 21.12 6.78
C GLN A 134 7.00 20.58 8.03
N PRO A 135 6.69 21.13 9.22
CA PRO A 135 7.38 20.80 10.48
C PRO A 135 7.31 19.31 10.87
N TRP A 136 6.54 18.54 10.11
CA TRP A 136 6.21 17.16 10.32
C TRP A 136 6.97 16.21 9.39
N PHE A 137 7.64 16.68 8.32
CA PHE A 137 8.62 15.87 7.58
C PHE A 137 9.75 15.39 8.50
N ALA A 138 10.16 16.23 9.44
CA ALA A 138 11.12 15.90 10.50
C ALA A 138 10.58 14.83 11.47
N ASN A 139 9.26 14.77 11.67
CA ASN A 139 8.58 13.80 12.54
C ASN A 139 8.23 12.48 11.82
N MET A 140 8.47 12.37 10.50
CA MET A 140 8.29 11.13 9.74
C MET A 140 9.40 10.10 10.00
N GLN A 141 10.38 10.43 10.84
CA GLN A 141 11.35 9.46 11.32
C GLN A 141 10.62 8.30 12.04
N GLY A 142 10.59 7.13 11.40
CA GLY A 142 10.35 5.85 12.06
C GLY A 142 8.92 5.30 12.10
N GLN A 143 7.87 6.05 11.74
CA GLN A 143 6.49 5.56 11.97
C GLN A 143 5.79 4.95 10.73
N TYR A 144 6.18 5.33 9.51
CA TYR A 144 5.62 4.79 8.25
C TYR A 144 6.67 4.13 7.34
N GLU A 145 7.96 4.13 7.72
CA GLU A 145 9.05 3.48 6.98
C GLU A 145 9.01 1.93 7.05
N GLY A 146 8.10 1.37 7.86
CA GLY A 146 8.13 -0.04 8.28
C GLY A 146 7.73 -1.06 7.22
N ASP A 147 6.95 -0.69 6.20
CA ASP A 147 6.36 -1.68 5.28
C ASP A 147 7.04 -1.78 3.89
N TYR A 148 7.87 -0.81 3.51
CA TYR A 148 8.72 -0.86 2.31
C TYR A 148 10.22 -0.92 2.66
N SER A 149 10.53 -1.65 3.73
CA SER A 149 11.90 -2.07 4.01
C SER A 149 12.45 -2.83 2.79
N VAL A 150 13.64 -2.44 2.35
CA VAL A 150 14.40 -3.10 1.26
C VAL A 150 14.49 -4.63 1.40
N ILE A 151 14.31 -5.12 2.63
CA ILE A 151 14.33 -6.52 3.02
C ILE A 151 13.17 -7.32 2.41
N ARG A 152 11.91 -6.89 2.56
CA ARG A 152 10.75 -7.70 2.13
C ARG A 152 10.73 -7.99 0.61
N PRO A 153 11.00 -7.01 -0.28
CA PRO A 153 11.11 -7.28 -1.70
C PRO A 153 12.25 -8.26 -2.05
N VAL A 154 13.34 -8.26 -1.29
CA VAL A 154 14.47 -9.17 -1.50
C VAL A 154 14.13 -10.59 -1.02
N GLU A 155 13.54 -10.72 0.17
CA GLU A 155 13.11 -12.01 0.72
C GLU A 155 12.04 -12.69 -0.14
N SER A 156 11.16 -11.90 -0.77
CA SER A 156 10.16 -12.41 -1.71
C SER A 156 10.70 -12.70 -3.13
N GLY A 157 12.00 -12.45 -3.38
CA GLY A 157 12.65 -12.67 -4.68
C GLY A 157 12.27 -11.65 -5.75
N VAL A 158 11.60 -10.55 -5.39
CA VAL A 158 11.25 -9.47 -6.32
C VAL A 158 12.48 -8.65 -6.67
N LEU A 159 13.28 -8.28 -5.67
CA LEU A 159 14.55 -7.57 -5.83
C LEU A 159 15.72 -8.52 -5.59
N GLU A 160 16.83 -8.26 -6.26
CA GLU A 160 18.05 -9.04 -6.11
C GLU A 160 18.73 -8.70 -4.78
N ARG A 161 19.19 -9.73 -4.07
CA ARG A 161 19.87 -9.59 -2.77
C ARG A 161 21.13 -8.73 -2.82
N CYS A 162 21.86 -8.80 -3.94
CA CYS A 162 23.20 -8.27 -4.07
C CYS A 162 23.33 -7.06 -5.00
N ARG A 163 22.33 -6.19 -4.98
CA ARG A 163 22.39 -4.89 -5.63
C ARG A 163 21.92 -3.78 -4.72
N ASN A 164 22.43 -2.57 -4.97
CA ASN A 164 21.98 -1.38 -4.26
C ASN A 164 20.49 -1.15 -4.51
N ILE A 165 19.82 -0.60 -3.49
CA ILE A 165 18.42 -0.23 -3.56
C ILE A 165 18.29 1.24 -3.17
N VAL A 166 17.59 2.01 -4.00
CA VAL A 166 17.17 3.36 -3.66
C VAL A 166 15.74 3.29 -3.16
N THR A 167 15.50 3.73 -1.94
CA THR A 167 14.14 3.90 -1.43
C THR A 167 13.66 5.32 -1.67
N VAL A 168 12.42 5.48 -2.09
CA VAL A 168 11.76 6.78 -2.23
C VAL A 168 10.55 6.79 -1.30
N PHE A 169 10.47 7.80 -0.46
CA PHE A 169 9.27 8.14 0.28
C PHE A 169 8.78 9.50 -0.21
N ALA A 170 7.55 9.57 -0.72
CA ALA A 170 6.97 10.82 -1.20
C ALA A 170 5.53 11.00 -0.74
N ARG A 171 5.17 12.29 -0.61
CA ARG A 171 3.87 12.79 -0.16
C ARG A 171 3.46 12.40 1.26
N PRO A 172 3.41 13.38 2.16
CA PRO A 172 3.45 13.05 3.57
C PRO A 172 2.04 12.92 4.23
N THR A 173 0.93 13.39 3.60
CA THR A 173 -0.41 13.45 4.23
C THR A 173 -1.51 12.60 3.60
N SER A 174 -1.22 11.90 2.48
CA SER A 174 -2.16 11.16 1.60
C SER A 174 -2.30 11.78 0.19
N PRO A 175 -2.19 10.99 -0.89
CA PRO A 175 -1.68 9.62 -0.88
C PRO A 175 -0.17 9.60 -0.68
N PHE A 176 0.32 8.71 0.16
CA PHE A 176 1.75 8.44 0.30
C PHE A 176 2.23 7.49 -0.79
N VAL A 177 3.49 7.67 -1.19
CA VAL A 177 4.16 6.89 -2.21
C VAL A 177 5.42 6.31 -1.59
N ASP A 178 5.49 4.98 -1.55
CA ASP A 178 6.65 4.22 -1.13
C ASP A 178 7.23 3.47 -2.31
N MET A 179 8.54 3.57 -2.51
CA MET A 179 9.20 2.87 -3.60
C MET A 179 10.51 2.25 -3.16
N ALA A 180 10.81 1.08 -3.70
CA ALA A 180 12.15 0.51 -3.76
C ALA A 180 12.55 0.37 -5.24
N ILE A 181 13.68 0.95 -5.61
CA ILE A 181 14.20 0.99 -6.97
C ILE A 181 15.54 0.27 -6.99
N GLN A 182 15.67 -0.72 -7.86
CA GLN A 182 16.92 -1.43 -8.10
C GLN A 182 17.32 -1.26 -9.56
N LYS A 183 18.41 -0.53 -9.80
CA LYS A 183 18.96 -0.31 -11.14
C LYS A 183 19.65 -1.59 -11.63
N LYS A 184 19.43 -1.93 -12.90
CA LYS A 184 20.08 -3.04 -13.58
C LYS A 184 21.17 -2.53 -14.52
N ASP A 185 22.06 -3.44 -14.90
CA ASP A 185 23.20 -3.13 -15.77
C ASP A 185 22.77 -2.83 -17.23
N ASP A 186 21.55 -3.23 -17.62
CA ASP A 186 20.97 -3.01 -18.94
C ASP A 186 20.31 -1.63 -19.12
N GLY A 187 20.44 -0.74 -18.13
CA GLY A 187 19.84 0.59 -18.15
C GLY A 187 18.37 0.61 -17.76
N THR A 188 17.76 -0.52 -17.40
CA THR A 188 16.42 -0.58 -16.79
C THR A 188 16.49 -0.58 -15.27
N SER A 189 15.37 -0.32 -14.63
CA SER A 189 15.20 -0.41 -13.18
C SER A 189 14.01 -1.30 -12.88
N ARG A 190 14.16 -2.19 -11.89
CA ARG A 190 13.02 -2.86 -11.26
C ARG A 190 12.52 -2.00 -10.12
N VAL A 191 11.21 -1.74 -10.13
CA VAL A 191 10.55 -0.86 -9.18
C VAL A 191 9.50 -1.65 -8.43
N VAL A 192 9.52 -1.56 -7.11
CA VAL A 192 8.43 -1.96 -6.22
C VAL A 192 7.80 -0.68 -5.73
N LEU A 193 6.53 -0.46 -6.04
CA LEU A 193 5.77 0.75 -5.76
C LEU A 193 4.60 0.40 -4.85
N ALA A 194 4.36 1.20 -3.82
CA ALA A 194 3.08 1.35 -3.15
C ALA A 194 2.60 2.78 -3.30
N VAL A 195 1.30 2.93 -3.47
CA VAL A 195 0.60 4.19 -3.25
C VAL A 195 -0.58 3.90 -2.36
N THR A 196 -0.70 4.66 -1.28
CA THR A 196 -1.74 4.43 -0.28
C THR A 196 -2.42 5.75 0.04
N TYR A 197 -3.74 5.75 -0.02
CA TYR A 197 -4.57 6.80 0.54
C TYR A 197 -4.90 6.47 1.98
N THR A 198 -4.76 7.47 2.84
CA THR A 198 -5.23 7.54 4.23
C THR A 198 -6.03 8.80 4.44
#